data_AF-A0ABC8Y849-F1
#
_entry.id   AF-A0ABC8Y849-F1
#
_cell.length_a   1.000
_cell.length_b   1.000
_cell.length_c   1.000
_cell.angle_alpha   90.00
_cell.angle_beta   90.00
_cell.angle_gamma   90.00
#
_symmetry.space_group_name_H-M   'P 1'
#
loop_
_entity.id
_entity.type
_entity.pdbx_description
1 polymer ?
#
loop_
_entity_poly.entity_id
_entity_poly.type
_entity_poly.pdbx_seq_one_letter_code
_entity_poly.pdbx_strand_id
1 'polypeptide(L)'
;MMSKGEAPAPREPEEEEEDTGGVVKLISAEGFEFVVDKKAAMVSNTLRNMLTSPGGFSETRQGEVRFPEISTHVLEKICQYFYWSLHYSSGKETAEFQIEPEMTLELMMAANYLDT
;
A
#
# COMPACT_ATOMS: atom_id res chain seq x y z
N MET A 1 31.54 51.45 -3.37
CA MET A 1 32.29 50.17 -3.43
C MET A 1 31.31 49.07 -3.11
N MET A 2 30.94 48.28 -4.12
CA MET A 2 29.86 47.29 -4.07
C MET A 2 30.22 46.05 -3.23
N SER A 3 29.24 45.61 -2.44
CA SER A 3 28.82 44.23 -2.12
C SER A 3 29.84 43.20 -1.59
N LYS A 4 29.44 42.51 -0.52
CA LYS A 4 29.27 41.05 -0.55
C LYS A 4 28.20 40.64 0.47
N GLY A 5 27.01 40.34 -0.05
CA GLY A 5 25.98 39.60 0.68
C GLY A 5 26.39 38.13 0.74
N GLU A 6 26.34 37.56 1.92
CA GLU A 6 26.61 36.14 2.16
C GLU A 6 25.42 35.33 1.64
N ALA A 7 25.69 34.36 0.76
CA ALA A 7 24.66 33.47 0.22
C ALA A 7 24.29 32.43 1.29
N PRO A 8 23.00 32.06 1.44
CA PRO A 8 22.63 30.94 2.29
C PRO A 8 23.20 29.64 1.69
N ALA A 9 23.66 28.76 2.57
CA ALA A 9 24.19 27.44 2.19
C ALA A 9 23.17 26.65 1.35
N PRO A 10 23.63 25.80 0.42
CA PRO A 10 22.74 24.88 -0.28
C PRO A 10 22.09 23.96 0.75
N ARG A 11 20.76 23.84 0.72
CA ARG A 11 20.06 22.80 1.47
C ARG A 11 20.51 21.46 0.90
N GLU A 12 21.08 20.61 1.75
CA GLU A 12 21.36 19.22 1.40
C GLU A 12 20.05 18.57 0.94
N PRO A 13 20.08 17.68 -0.07
CA PRO A 13 18.89 16.92 -0.41
C PRO A 13 18.54 16.10 0.84
N GLU A 14 17.37 16.36 1.41
CA GLU A 14 16.77 15.49 2.41
C GLU A 14 16.60 14.14 1.70
N GLU A 15 17.48 13.18 2.00
CA GLU A 15 17.27 11.79 1.62
C GLU A 15 15.98 11.37 2.31
N GLU A 16 14.88 11.35 1.55
CA GLU A 16 13.65 10.69 1.98
C GLU A 16 14.04 9.23 2.23
N GLU A 17 14.33 8.87 3.48
CA GLU A 17 14.35 7.48 3.89
C GLU A 17 12.98 6.93 3.54
N GLU A 18 12.88 6.17 2.44
CA GLU A 18 11.70 5.37 2.16
C GLU A 18 11.58 4.38 3.33
N ASP A 19 10.80 4.77 4.34
CA ASP A 19 10.37 3.92 5.45
C ASP A 19 9.49 2.82 4.87
N THR A 20 10.14 1.86 4.24
CA THR A 20 9.56 0.61 3.71
C THR A 20 9.46 -0.44 4.80
N GLY A 21 10.02 -0.17 5.98
CA GLY A 21 9.80 -0.93 7.20
C GLY A 21 8.41 -0.62 7.78
N GLY A 22 7.80 -1.62 8.41
CA GLY A 22 6.56 -1.44 9.13
C GLY A 22 5.36 -2.18 8.53
N VAL A 23 4.23 -2.00 9.21
CA VAL A 23 2.97 -2.67 8.92
C VAL A 23 1.88 -1.64 8.70
N VAL A 24 0.87 -2.01 7.94
CA VAL A 24 -0.36 -1.25 7.75
C VAL A 24 -1.56 -2.10 8.17
N LYS A 25 -2.59 -1.43 8.65
CA LYS A 25 -3.85 -2.05 9.05
C LYS A 25 -4.89 -1.82 7.95
N LEU A 26 -5.35 -2.90 7.34
CA LEU A 26 -6.42 -2.89 6.35
C LEU A 26 -7.71 -3.35 7.03
N ILE A 27 -8.74 -2.51 7.01
CA ILE A 27 -9.96 -2.72 7.79
C ILE A 27 -11.11 -3.01 6.84
N SER A 28 -11.78 -4.15 6.99
CA SER A 28 -12.91 -4.57 6.16
C SER A 28 -14.20 -3.78 6.44
N ALA A 29 -15.23 -4.02 5.63
CA ALA A 29 -16.57 -3.46 5.81
C ALA A 29 -17.17 -3.81 7.18
N GLU A 30 -16.92 -5.03 7.66
CA GLU A 30 -17.35 -5.51 8.98
C GLU A 30 -16.45 -5.04 10.13
N GLY A 31 -15.34 -4.34 9.83
CA GLY A 31 -14.42 -3.82 10.82
C GLY A 31 -13.32 -4.79 11.26
N PHE A 32 -13.12 -5.90 10.55
CA PHE A 32 -12.00 -6.81 10.84
C PHE A 32 -10.69 -6.18 10.38
N GLU A 33 -9.67 -6.23 11.24
CA GLU A 33 -8.36 -5.62 10.99
C GLU A 33 -7.33 -6.65 10.52
N PHE A 34 -6.81 -6.48 9.32
CA PHE A 34 -5.66 -7.22 8.79
C PHE A 34 -4.40 -6.40 8.96
N VAL A 35 -3.40 -6.93 9.68
CA VAL A 35 -2.08 -6.34 9.80
C VAL A 35 -1.19 -6.92 8.69
N VAL A 36 -0.75 -6.08 7.77
CA VAL A 36 -0.01 -6.49 6.56
C VAL A 36 1.31 -5.72 6.49
N ASP A 37 2.39 -6.37 6.04
CA ASP A 37 3.65 -5.67 5.79
C ASP A 37 3.43 -4.54 4.78
N LYS A 38 3.93 -3.35 5.11
CA LYS A 38 3.82 -2.17 4.26
C LYS A 38 4.34 -2.47 2.86
N LYS A 39 5.46 -3.21 2.75
CA LYS A 39 6.04 -3.67 1.47
C LYS A 39 5.10 -4.55 0.65
N ALA A 40 4.32 -5.43 1.27
CA ALA A 40 3.33 -6.24 0.57
C ALA A 40 2.13 -5.39 0.13
N ALA A 41 1.65 -4.50 0.99
CA ALA A 41 0.57 -3.57 0.65
C ALA A 41 0.91 -2.64 -0.53
N MET A 42 2.20 -2.33 -0.74
CA MET A 42 2.67 -1.56 -1.91
C MET A 42 2.47 -2.28 -3.25
N VAL A 43 2.08 -3.56 -3.29
CA VAL A 43 1.63 -4.22 -4.53
C VAL A 43 0.46 -3.45 -5.15
N SER A 44 -0.41 -2.84 -4.33
CA SER A 44 -1.47 -1.94 -4.79
C SER A 44 -0.94 -0.52 -4.99
N ASN A 45 -1.09 0.02 -6.21
CA ASN A 45 -0.76 1.42 -6.48
C ASN A 45 -1.68 2.38 -5.73
N THR A 46 -2.95 2.02 -5.57
CA THR A 46 -3.90 2.81 -4.77
C THR A 46 -3.41 2.93 -3.32
N LEU A 47 -3.06 1.81 -2.68
CA LEU A 47 -2.51 1.81 -1.33
C LEU A 47 -1.17 2.54 -1.24
N ARG A 48 -0.29 2.36 -2.22
CA ARG A 48 0.98 3.11 -2.31
C ARG A 48 0.72 4.61 -2.26
N ASN A 49 -0.15 5.11 -3.15
CA ASN A 49 -0.49 6.53 -3.21
C ASN A 49 -1.12 7.03 -1.89
N MET A 50 -1.99 6.24 -1.28
CA MET A 50 -2.60 6.60 0.01
C MET A 50 -1.58 6.65 1.15
N LEU A 51 -0.58 5.78 1.14
CA LEU A 51 0.39 5.61 2.21
C LEU A 51 1.63 6.51 2.08
N THR A 52 1.98 6.95 0.86
CA THR A 52 3.18 7.76 0.61
C THR A 52 2.87 9.23 0.31
N SER A 53 1.62 9.62 0.09
CA SER A 53 1.29 10.99 -0.31
C SER A 53 1.58 12.03 0.79
N PRO A 54 2.47 13.02 0.54
CA PRO A 54 2.76 14.09 1.48
C PRO A 54 1.60 15.09 1.49
N GLY A 55 0.71 14.95 2.48
CA GLY A 55 -0.49 15.80 2.56
C GLY A 55 -1.67 15.21 3.33
N GLY A 56 -1.61 13.91 3.63
CA GLY A 56 -2.42 13.27 4.67
C GLY A 56 -3.93 13.29 4.43
N PHE A 57 -4.45 12.23 3.82
CA PHE A 57 -5.71 11.69 4.31
C PHE A 57 -5.48 11.34 5.79
N SER A 58 -6.41 11.71 6.68
CA SER A 58 -6.23 11.55 8.14
C SER A 58 -5.94 10.10 8.58
N GLU A 59 -6.30 9.13 7.74
CA GLU A 59 -6.07 7.69 7.91
C GLU A 59 -4.58 7.31 7.72
N THR A 60 -3.85 8.02 6.85
CA THR A 60 -2.43 7.75 6.54
C THR A 60 -1.49 7.98 7.72
N ARG A 61 -1.82 8.90 8.64
CA ARG A 61 -0.96 9.18 9.81
C ARG A 61 -0.85 8.02 10.80
N GLN A 62 -1.78 7.07 10.77
CA GLN A 62 -1.78 5.90 11.66
C GLN A 62 -1.45 4.59 10.93
N GLY A 63 -1.22 4.63 9.61
CA GLY A 63 -0.99 3.43 8.81
C GLY A 63 -2.24 2.54 8.71
N GLU A 64 -3.42 3.15 8.80
CA GLU A 64 -4.71 2.47 8.73
C GLU A 64 -5.42 2.83 7.42
N VAL A 65 -6.05 1.85 6.77
CA VAL A 65 -6.87 2.05 5.57
C VAL A 65 -8.16 1.25 5.72
N ARG A 66 -9.30 1.91 5.55
CA ARG A 66 -10.61 1.28 5.70
C ARG A 66 -11.31 1.08 4.35
N PHE A 67 -11.88 -0.11 4.17
CA PHE A 67 -12.62 -0.50 2.98
C PHE A 67 -14.09 -0.75 3.34
N PRO A 68 -14.95 0.28 3.30
CA PRO A 68 -16.35 0.14 3.71
C PRO A 68 -17.18 -0.76 2.79
N GLU A 69 -16.69 -1.07 1.58
CA GLU A 69 -17.39 -1.86 0.57
C GLU A 69 -16.73 -3.24 0.31
N ILE A 70 -15.61 -3.55 0.97
CA ILE A 70 -14.92 -4.84 0.81
C ILE A 70 -15.17 -5.70 2.04
N SER A 71 -15.84 -6.84 1.85
CA SER A 71 -16.11 -7.81 2.91
C SER A 71 -14.81 -8.41 3.47
N THR A 72 -14.86 -8.92 4.69
CA THR A 72 -13.71 -9.49 5.40
C THR A 72 -13.08 -10.64 4.62
N HIS A 73 -13.91 -11.51 4.06
CA HIS A 73 -13.48 -12.65 3.26
C HIS A 73 -12.74 -12.23 1.98
N VAL A 74 -13.23 -11.19 1.30
CA VAL A 74 -12.59 -10.66 0.08
C VAL A 74 -11.28 -9.96 0.44
N LEU A 75 -11.27 -9.16 1.51
CA LEU A 75 -10.06 -8.47 1.98
C LEU A 75 -8.97 -9.44 2.45
N GLU A 76 -9.33 -10.54 3.09
CA GLU A 76 -8.41 -11.62 3.43
C GLU A 76 -7.71 -12.16 2.17
N LYS A 77 -8.48 -12.42 1.11
CA LYS A 77 -7.95 -12.96 -0.14
C LYS A 77 -7.04 -11.96 -0.86
N ILE A 78 -7.38 -10.67 -0.81
CA ILE A 78 -6.51 -9.58 -1.28
C ILE A 78 -5.19 -9.54 -0.51
N CYS A 79 -5.22 -9.70 0.82
CA CYS A 79 -4.00 -9.74 1.63
C CYS A 79 -3.12 -10.94 1.24
N GLN A 80 -3.72 -12.11 0.99
CA GLN A 80 -2.99 -13.27 0.47
C GLN A 80 -2.35 -12.97 -0.91
N TYR A 81 -3.09 -12.29 -1.80
CA TYR A 81 -2.57 -11.88 -3.10
C TYR A 81 -1.38 -10.93 -2.98
N PHE A 82 -1.37 -9.99 -2.05
CA PHE A 82 -0.22 -9.09 -1.85
C PHE A 82 1.07 -9.84 -1.54
N TYR A 83 1.02 -10.81 -0.62
CA TYR A 83 2.18 -11.64 -0.31
C TYR A 83 2.58 -12.56 -1.45
N TRP A 84 1.60 -13.17 -2.12
CA TRP A 84 1.85 -13.97 -3.31
C TRP A 84 2.53 -13.13 -4.39
N SER A 85 1.94 -12.01 -4.81
CA SER A 85 2.49 -11.13 -5.83
C SER A 85 3.90 -10.64 -5.46
N LEU A 86 4.12 -10.23 -4.21
CA LEU A 86 5.45 -9.83 -3.73
C LEU A 86 6.48 -10.96 -3.86
N HIS A 87 6.13 -12.19 -3.50
CA HIS A 87 7.02 -13.36 -3.56
C HIS A 87 7.33 -13.78 -5.01
N TYR A 88 6.29 -13.84 -5.86
CA TYR A 88 6.36 -14.35 -7.22
C TYR A 88 6.79 -13.30 -8.26
N SER A 89 6.81 -12.00 -7.91
CA SER A 89 7.28 -10.90 -8.78
C SER A 89 8.71 -11.09 -9.32
N SER A 90 9.56 -11.87 -8.63
CA SER A 90 10.94 -12.14 -9.03
C SER A 90 11.09 -13.23 -10.12
N GLY A 91 9.98 -13.87 -10.53
CA GLY A 91 9.94 -14.85 -11.62
C GLY A 91 10.60 -16.20 -11.34
N LYS A 92 10.95 -16.49 -10.08
CA LYS A 92 11.67 -17.72 -9.69
C LYS A 92 10.77 -18.93 -9.46
N GLU A 93 9.47 -18.73 -9.28
CA GLU A 93 8.52 -19.78 -8.97
C GLU A 93 7.21 -19.60 -9.76
N THR A 94 6.44 -20.67 -9.96
CA THR A 94 5.27 -20.71 -10.85
C THR A 94 4.00 -21.17 -10.13
N ALA A 95 3.82 -20.83 -8.85
CA ALA A 95 2.61 -21.25 -8.12
C ALA A 95 1.41 -20.40 -8.56
N GLU A 96 0.32 -21.05 -8.97
CA GLU A 96 -0.92 -20.36 -9.33
C GLU A 96 -1.65 -19.81 -8.09
N PHE A 97 -2.17 -18.59 -8.18
CA PHE A 97 -3.04 -18.02 -7.15
C PHE A 97 -4.48 -18.50 -7.35
N GLN A 98 -4.93 -19.42 -6.48
CA GLN A 98 -6.26 -20.02 -6.57
C GLN A 98 -7.33 -19.04 -6.08
N ILE A 99 -8.40 -18.86 -6.85
CA ILE A 99 -9.55 -18.02 -6.54
C ILE A 99 -10.81 -18.87 -6.62
N GLU A 100 -11.63 -18.85 -5.57
CA GLU A 100 -12.91 -19.55 -5.57
C GLU A 100 -13.90 -18.86 -6.52
N PRO A 101 -14.66 -19.60 -7.34
CA PRO A 101 -15.58 -19.02 -8.33
C PRO A 101 -16.52 -17.97 -7.75
N GLU A 102 -17.01 -18.20 -6.53
CA GLU A 102 -17.98 -17.35 -5.83
C GLU A 102 -17.43 -15.96 -5.49
N MET A 103 -16.10 -15.82 -5.36
CA MET A 103 -15.44 -14.55 -5.03
C MET A 103 -15.02 -13.73 -6.25
N THR A 104 -15.10 -14.31 -7.45
CA THR A 104 -14.44 -13.78 -8.66
C THR A 104 -14.86 -12.35 -8.97
N LEU A 105 -16.16 -12.05 -8.90
CA LEU A 105 -16.68 -10.72 -9.25
C LEU A 105 -16.26 -9.66 -8.23
N GLU A 106 -16.34 -9.97 -6.93
CA GLU A 106 -15.94 -9.05 -5.87
C GLU A 106 -14.43 -8.77 -5.91
N LEU A 107 -13.63 -9.81 -6.12
CA LEU A 107 -12.18 -9.67 -6.28
C LEU A 107 -11.81 -8.88 -7.53
N MET A 108 -12.52 -9.06 -8.64
CA MET A 108 -12.28 -8.27 -9.86
C MET A 108 -12.56 -6.77 -9.63
N MET A 109 -13.66 -6.44 -8.94
CA MET A 109 -13.97 -5.05 -8.59
C MET A 109 -12.93 -4.47 -7.64
N ALA A 110 -12.52 -5.24 -6.62
CA ALA A 110 -11.51 -4.81 -5.67
C ALA A 110 -10.12 -4.65 -6.31
N ALA A 111 -9.73 -5.56 -7.22
CA ALA A 111 -8.47 -5.45 -7.96
C ALA A 111 -8.43 -4.19 -8.83
N ASN A 112 -9.53 -3.88 -9.52
CA ASN A 112 -9.64 -2.63 -10.28
C ASN A 112 -9.57 -1.38 -9.37
N TYR A 113 -10.15 -1.43 -8.17
CA TYR A 113 -10.06 -0.33 -7.20
C TYR A 113 -8.64 -0.18 -6.62
N LEU A 114 -7.99 -1.30 -6.31
CA LEU A 114 -6.66 -1.33 -5.71
C LEU A 114 -5.53 -1.12 -6.72
N ASP A 115 -5.82 -1.18 -8.01
CA ASP A 115 -4.83 -1.09 -9.10
C ASP A 115 -3.66 -2.04 -8.86
N THR A 116 -3.98 -3.34 -8.98
CA THR A 116 -3.14 -4.51 -8.62
C THR A 116 -3.03 -5.53 -9.73
#